data_AF-A0A0A9ZBK8-F1
#
_entry.id   AF-A0A0A9ZBK8-F1
#
_cell.length_a   1.000
_cell.length_b   1.000
_cell.length_c   1.000
_cell.angle_alpha   90.00
_cell.angle_beta   90.00
_cell.angle_gamma   90.00
#
_symmetry.space_group_name_H-M   'P 1'
#
loop_
_entity.id
_entity.type
_entity.pdbx_description
1 polymer ?
#
loop_
_entity_poly.entity_id
_entity_poly.type
_entity_poly.pdbx_seq_one_letter_code
_entity_poly.pdbx_strand_id
1 'polypeptide(L)'
;KSRCCVVGCDGRPDEANIKLSYYRFPKKPYESERKNQWIKAVNRKNPDGTLWQPRMESRICSKHFVGGKVSNCQSHPAYYPSIFPGMYKRKEVNEQAALCRFERAKRRSSSKNQFTTNRSEHIEDEGLSTSGNSMLIEDVQVSTSSVSTQVHFDSPHESAKFEFFACQEDDGFSTYCCIVDPIRVT
;
A
#
# COMPACT_ATOMS: atom_id res chain seq x y z
N LYS A 1 -34.85 -6.89 7.20
CA LYS A 1 -34.11 -5.74 7.81
C LYS A 1 -33.15 -5.15 6.77
N SER A 2 -33.31 -3.89 6.38
CA SER A 2 -32.37 -3.24 5.44
C SER A 2 -31.10 -2.80 6.19
N ARG A 3 -29.92 -3.04 5.62
CA ARG A 3 -28.64 -2.60 6.20
C ARG A 3 -28.06 -1.44 5.41
N CYS A 4 -27.39 -0.52 6.11
CA CYS A 4 -26.65 0.56 5.46
C CYS A 4 -25.36 0.00 4.84
N CYS A 5 -24.98 0.47 3.66
CA CYS A 5 -23.74 0.05 2.99
C CYS A 5 -22.48 0.78 3.49
N VAL A 6 -22.65 1.85 4.28
CA VAL A 6 -21.54 2.59 4.91
C VAL A 6 -20.90 1.75 6.00
N VAL A 7 -19.57 1.64 5.97
CA VAL A 7 -18.80 0.84 6.93
C VAL A 7 -18.86 1.48 8.31
N GLY A 8 -19.09 0.69 9.36
CA GLY A 8 -19.24 1.20 10.73
C GLY A 8 -20.56 1.92 10.98
N CYS A 9 -21.56 1.79 10.10
CA CYS A 9 -22.93 2.25 10.35
C CYS A 9 -23.79 1.07 10.81
N ASP A 10 -24.20 1.09 12.09
CA ASP A 10 -25.04 0.04 12.67
C ASP A 10 -26.49 0.07 12.18
N GLY A 11 -26.89 1.14 11.49
CA GLY A 11 -28.24 1.31 10.97
C GLY A 11 -29.33 1.24 12.06
N ARG A 12 -28.96 1.47 13.32
CA ARG A 12 -29.90 1.68 14.44
C ARG A 12 -30.22 3.17 14.53
N PRO A 13 -31.45 3.57 14.88
CA PRO A 13 -31.71 4.97 15.23
C PRO A 13 -30.93 5.36 16.49
N ASP A 14 -30.45 6.61 16.58
CA ASP A 14 -29.69 7.10 17.75
C ASP A 14 -30.63 7.40 18.94
N GLU A 15 -31.87 7.80 18.64
CA GLU A 15 -32.90 8.09 19.62
C GLU A 15 -34.14 7.22 19.34
N ALA A 16 -34.80 6.77 20.40
CA ALA A 16 -35.79 5.69 20.41
C ALA A 16 -37.06 5.88 19.54
N ASN A 17 -37.18 6.94 18.74
CA ASN A 17 -38.37 7.19 17.91
C ASN A 17 -38.10 7.76 16.50
N ILE A 18 -36.84 7.88 16.03
CA ILE A 18 -36.59 8.33 14.66
C ILE A 18 -36.67 7.13 13.70
N LYS A 19 -37.73 7.09 12.89
CA LYS A 19 -37.86 6.10 11.81
C LYS A 19 -36.71 6.30 10.80
N LEU A 20 -35.74 5.40 10.82
CA LEU A 20 -34.60 5.43 9.92
C LEU A 20 -35.07 5.11 8.48
N SER A 21 -34.87 6.07 7.56
CA SER A 21 -35.18 5.87 6.14
C SER A 21 -33.97 5.33 5.40
N TYR A 22 -34.19 4.42 4.46
CA TYR A 22 -33.14 3.82 3.64
C TYR A 22 -33.30 4.21 2.18
N TYR A 23 -32.35 4.98 1.67
CA TYR A 23 -32.36 5.48 0.31
C TYR A 23 -31.59 4.57 -0.64
N ARG A 24 -32.13 4.38 -1.84
CA ARG A 24 -31.48 3.65 -2.92
C ARG A 24 -30.55 4.59 -3.67
N PHE A 25 -29.50 4.03 -4.29
CA PHE A 25 -28.73 4.78 -5.26
C PHE A 25 -29.60 5.19 -6.46
N PRO A 26 -29.40 6.39 -7.03
CA PRO A 26 -30.08 6.81 -8.25
C PRO A 26 -29.88 5.78 -9.37
N LYS A 27 -30.97 5.45 -10.07
CA LYS A 27 -30.97 4.40 -11.11
C LYS A 27 -31.09 4.96 -12.52
N LYS A 28 -31.64 6.17 -12.64
CA LYS A 28 -31.97 6.74 -13.94
C LYS A 28 -30.68 7.20 -14.64
N PRO A 29 -30.57 7.04 -15.97
CA PRO A 29 -29.34 7.35 -16.70
C PRO A 29 -28.94 8.82 -16.57
N TYR A 30 -29.90 9.73 -16.51
CA TYR A 30 -29.66 11.16 -16.31
C TYR A 30 -29.23 11.54 -14.88
N GLU A 31 -29.38 10.64 -13.91
CA GLU A 31 -28.88 10.81 -12.53
C GLU A 31 -27.55 10.08 -12.31
N SER A 32 -26.89 9.63 -13.39
CA SER A 32 -25.61 8.92 -13.33
C SER A 32 -24.55 9.73 -12.60
N GLU A 33 -24.48 11.04 -12.82
CA GLU A 33 -23.53 11.90 -12.12
C GLU A 33 -23.80 11.96 -10.61
N ARG A 34 -25.08 12.08 -10.23
CA ARG A 34 -25.49 12.02 -8.83
C ARG A 34 -25.12 10.68 -8.18
N LYS A 35 -25.34 9.57 -8.89
CA LYS A 35 -24.94 8.24 -8.45
C LYS A 35 -23.43 8.18 -8.25
N ASN A 36 -22.64 8.72 -9.18
CA ASN A 36 -21.18 8.77 -9.06
C ASN A 36 -20.74 9.58 -7.84
N GLN A 37 -21.37 10.71 -7.54
CA GLN A 37 -21.09 11.47 -6.32
C GLN A 37 -21.38 10.66 -5.05
N TRP A 38 -22.48 9.90 -5.02
CA TRP A 38 -22.78 9.03 -3.88
C TRP A 38 -21.75 7.92 -3.71
N ILE A 39 -21.31 7.31 -4.80
CA ILE A 39 -20.28 6.26 -4.80
C ILE A 39 -18.94 6.83 -4.29
N LYS A 40 -18.54 7.98 -4.83
CA LYS A 40 -17.33 8.71 -4.42
C LYS A 40 -17.39 9.09 -2.94
N ALA A 41 -18.53 9.55 -2.44
CA ALA A 41 -18.70 9.91 -1.05
C ALA A 41 -18.57 8.70 -0.11
N VAL A 42 -19.12 7.54 -0.49
CA VAL A 42 -18.98 6.31 0.30
C VAL A 42 -17.54 5.84 0.35
N ASN A 43 -16.72 6.13 -0.68
CA ASN A 43 -15.26 5.88 -0.73
C ASN A 43 -14.80 4.56 -0.10
N ARG A 44 -15.57 3.49 -0.32
CA ARG A 44 -15.29 2.18 0.25
C ARG A 44 -14.35 1.43 -0.67
N LYS A 45 -13.37 0.74 -0.08
CA LYS A 45 -12.51 -0.21 -0.79
C LYS A 45 -12.89 -1.63 -0.40
N ASN A 46 -12.82 -2.51 -1.38
CA ASN A 46 -12.91 -3.95 -1.16
C ASN A 46 -11.59 -4.48 -0.55
N PRO A 47 -11.57 -5.70 0.00
CA PRO A 47 -10.36 -6.30 0.57
C PRO A 47 -9.21 -6.44 -0.44
N ASP A 48 -9.54 -6.60 -1.73
CA ASP A 48 -8.61 -6.66 -2.86
C ASP A 48 -8.03 -5.27 -3.26
N GLY A 49 -8.43 -4.19 -2.56
CA GLY A 49 -8.02 -2.83 -2.87
C GLY A 49 -8.81 -2.14 -3.99
N THR A 50 -9.73 -2.85 -4.65
CA THR A 50 -10.59 -2.28 -5.69
C THR A 50 -11.65 -1.34 -5.11
N LEU A 51 -12.12 -0.39 -5.92
CA LEU A 51 -13.20 0.51 -5.52
C LEU A 51 -14.51 -0.27 -5.42
N TRP A 52 -15.16 -0.20 -4.25
CA TRP A 52 -16.45 -0.82 -4.04
C TRP A 52 -17.53 -0.14 -4.90
N GLN A 53 -18.41 -0.97 -5.48
CA GLN A 53 -19.55 -0.51 -6.28
C GLN A 53 -20.87 -0.92 -5.62
N PRO A 54 -21.90 -0.04 -5.64
CA PRO A 54 -23.18 -0.34 -5.05
C PRO A 54 -23.94 -1.39 -5.89
N ARG A 55 -24.49 -2.38 -5.18
CA ARG A 55 -25.42 -3.36 -5.73
C ARG A 55 -26.86 -2.84 -5.68
N MET A 56 -27.78 -3.59 -6.27
CA MET A 56 -29.21 -3.22 -6.30
C MET A 56 -29.85 -3.16 -4.90
N GLU A 57 -29.39 -3.99 -3.95
CA GLU A 57 -29.81 -3.92 -2.55
C GLU A 57 -29.04 -2.88 -1.73
N SER A 58 -28.00 -2.24 -2.26
CA SER A 58 -27.23 -1.26 -1.48
C SER A 58 -28.11 -0.05 -1.13
N ARG A 59 -28.10 0.31 0.15
CA ARG A 59 -28.87 1.42 0.72
C ARG A 59 -28.01 2.27 1.64
N ILE A 60 -28.30 3.56 1.65
CA ILE A 60 -27.72 4.51 2.61
C ILE A 60 -28.84 4.97 3.54
N CYS A 61 -28.61 4.95 4.85
CA CYS A 61 -29.61 5.40 5.80
C CYS A 61 -29.66 6.94 5.90
N SER A 62 -30.76 7.48 6.40
CA SER A 62 -31.01 8.92 6.51
C SER A 62 -29.94 9.69 7.29
N LYS A 63 -29.25 9.05 8.24
CA LYS A 63 -28.19 9.66 9.05
C LYS A 63 -27.02 10.24 8.24
N HIS A 64 -26.80 9.72 7.04
CA HIS A 64 -25.70 10.18 6.19
C HIS A 64 -26.04 11.45 5.41
N PHE A 65 -27.30 11.93 5.49
CA PHE A 65 -27.78 13.12 4.81
C PHE A 65 -28.07 14.24 5.81
N VAL A 66 -27.68 15.46 5.45
CA VAL A 66 -27.99 16.66 6.24
C VAL A 66 -29.52 16.80 6.39
N GLY A 67 -29.99 16.95 7.63
CA GLY A 67 -31.43 17.01 7.92
C GLY A 67 -32.17 15.66 7.83
N GLY A 68 -31.46 14.53 7.71
CA GLY A 68 -32.07 13.20 7.76
C GLY A 68 -32.89 12.83 6.51
N LYS A 69 -32.81 13.61 5.43
CA LYS A 69 -33.57 13.36 4.21
C LYS A 69 -32.78 13.77 2.97
N VAL A 70 -32.90 12.97 1.92
CA VAL A 70 -32.32 13.27 0.61
C VAL A 70 -33.07 14.43 -0.06
N SER A 71 -32.33 15.41 -0.56
CA SER A 71 -32.86 16.50 -1.40
C SER A 71 -32.58 16.24 -2.88
N ASN A 72 -33.45 16.72 -3.78
CA ASN A 72 -33.24 16.62 -5.24
C ASN A 72 -32.52 17.84 -5.84
N CYS A 73 -32.38 18.92 -5.07
CA CYS A 73 -31.68 20.12 -5.51
C CYS A 73 -30.17 19.93 -5.41
N GLN A 74 -29.43 20.11 -6.50
CA GLN A 74 -27.98 19.89 -6.55
C GLN A 74 -27.19 20.83 -5.63
N SER A 75 -27.70 22.04 -5.38
CA SER A 75 -27.12 23.01 -4.44
C SER A 75 -27.36 22.68 -2.97
N HIS A 76 -28.27 21.74 -2.67
CA HIS A 76 -28.62 21.42 -1.29
C HIS A 76 -27.58 20.47 -0.67
N PRO A 77 -27.12 20.70 0.57
CA PRO A 77 -26.08 19.87 1.21
C PRO A 77 -26.49 18.41 1.42
N ALA A 78 -27.80 18.13 1.41
CA ALA A 78 -28.37 16.77 1.46
C ALA A 78 -28.58 16.11 0.08
N TYR A 79 -28.01 16.66 -1.01
CA TYR A 79 -28.10 16.07 -2.35
C TYR A 79 -27.38 14.71 -2.45
N TYR A 80 -26.30 14.56 -1.69
CA TYR A 80 -25.48 13.35 -1.56
C TYR A 80 -25.12 13.09 -0.09
N PRO A 81 -24.72 11.86 0.27
CA PRO A 81 -24.35 11.55 1.65
C PRO A 81 -23.04 12.25 2.00
N SER A 82 -23.03 13.03 3.07
CA SER A 82 -21.86 13.83 3.48
C SER A 82 -21.44 13.58 4.95
N ILE A 83 -22.31 12.95 5.75
CA ILE A 83 -22.04 12.65 7.15
C ILE A 83 -21.53 11.21 7.22
N PHE A 84 -20.28 10.99 7.64
CA PHE A 84 -19.69 9.66 7.75
C PHE A 84 -18.99 9.44 9.11
N PRO A 85 -18.92 8.19 9.59
CA PRO A 85 -18.16 7.86 10.80
C PRO A 85 -16.69 8.27 10.71
N GLY A 86 -16.05 8.44 11.88
CA GLY A 86 -14.65 8.88 11.99
C GLY A 86 -13.64 8.06 11.18
N MET A 87 -13.93 6.78 10.92
CA MET A 87 -13.05 5.91 10.11
C MET A 87 -12.91 6.37 8.65
N TYR A 88 -13.83 7.20 8.15
CA TYR A 88 -13.76 7.82 6.82
C TYR A 88 -13.00 9.15 6.82
N LYS A 89 -12.72 9.73 7.99
CA LYS A 89 -11.91 10.95 8.06
C LYS A 89 -10.49 10.61 7.64
N ARG A 90 -9.91 11.44 6.77
CA ARG A 90 -8.48 11.31 6.46
C ARG A 90 -7.69 11.40 7.75
N LYS A 91 -6.78 10.45 7.98
CA LYS A 91 -5.80 10.59 9.04
C LYS A 91 -5.01 11.87 8.79
N GLU A 92 -4.85 12.67 9.83
CA GLU A 92 -4.00 13.83 9.77
C GLU A 92 -2.58 13.38 9.42
N VAL A 93 -1.97 14.06 8.44
CA VAL A 93 -0.60 13.76 8.03
C VAL A 93 0.33 14.41 9.04
N ASN A 94 1.21 13.61 9.66
CA ASN A 94 2.31 14.17 10.41
C ASN A 94 3.29 14.83 9.41
N GLU A 95 3.24 16.16 9.36
CA GLU A 95 4.02 16.99 8.44
C GLU A 95 5.52 16.72 8.57
N GLN A 96 6.04 16.71 9.80
CA GLN A 96 7.45 16.46 10.06
C GLN A 96 7.90 15.09 9.53
N ALA A 97 7.09 14.06 9.75
CA ALA A 97 7.38 12.72 9.26
C ALA A 97 7.34 12.64 7.72
N ALA A 98 6.44 13.38 7.07
CA ALA A 98 6.38 13.46 5.61
C ALA A 98 7.62 14.16 5.02
N LEU A 99 8.05 15.27 5.62
CA LEU A 99 9.26 16.00 5.23
C LEU A 99 10.52 15.14 5.40
N CYS A 100 10.69 14.48 6.55
CA CYS A 100 11.85 13.60 6.78
C CYS A 100 11.92 12.43 5.78
N ARG A 101 10.77 11.85 5.38
CA ARG A 101 10.72 10.81 4.34
C ARG A 101 11.17 11.35 2.98
N PHE A 102 10.73 12.55 2.61
CA PHE A 102 11.11 13.20 1.37
C PHE A 102 12.62 13.50 1.32
N GLU A 103 13.19 14.07 2.37
CA GLU A 103 14.63 14.34 2.45
C GLU A 103 15.47 13.07 2.32
N ARG A 104 15.05 11.98 2.98
CA ARG A 104 15.73 10.68 2.89
C ARG A 104 15.69 10.13 1.46
N ALA A 105 14.57 10.29 0.75
CA ALA A 105 14.46 9.90 -0.65
C ALA A 105 15.43 10.70 -1.55
N LYS A 106 15.54 12.02 -1.33
CA LYS A 106 16.47 12.90 -2.05
C LYS A 106 17.94 12.52 -1.83
N ARG A 107 18.31 12.10 -0.61
CA ARG A 107 19.68 11.61 -0.31
C ARG A 107 19.99 10.32 -1.05
N ARG A 108 19.03 9.38 -1.15
CA ARG A 108 19.22 8.12 -1.89
C ARG A 108 19.41 8.33 -3.39
N SER A 109 18.73 9.30 -3.98
CA SER A 109 18.87 9.59 -5.42
C SER A 109 20.18 10.29 -5.77
N SER A 110 20.78 11.03 -4.84
CA SER A 110 22.04 11.76 -5.09
C SER A 110 23.29 10.87 -4.98
N SER A 111 23.27 9.82 -4.17
CA SER A 111 24.41 8.89 -4.03
C SER A 111 24.58 7.91 -5.21
N LYS A 112 23.65 7.85 -6.17
CA LYS A 112 23.70 6.90 -7.31
C LYS A 112 24.66 7.34 -8.43
N ASN A 113 25.22 8.54 -8.37
CA ASN A 113 26.04 9.15 -9.42
C ASN A 113 27.57 9.16 -9.15
N GLN A 114 28.08 8.45 -8.13
CA GLN A 114 29.50 8.54 -7.72
C GLN A 114 30.37 7.31 -8.04
N PHE A 115 29.91 6.31 -8.81
CA PHE A 115 30.73 5.11 -9.09
C PHE A 115 31.32 5.03 -10.52
N THR A 116 31.09 5.99 -11.41
CA THR A 116 31.69 5.96 -12.75
C THR A 116 32.97 6.79 -12.80
N THR A 117 34.08 6.05 -12.99
CA THR A 117 35.32 6.44 -13.67
C THR A 117 36.29 7.37 -12.92
N ASN A 118 37.10 6.78 -12.04
CA ASN A 118 38.52 7.14 -11.92
C ASN A 118 39.35 5.94 -12.39
N ARG A 119 39.75 5.94 -13.66
CA ARG A 119 40.91 5.17 -14.16
C ARG A 119 41.48 5.85 -15.41
N SER A 120 42.28 6.90 -15.19
CA SER A 120 43.48 7.23 -16.00
C SER A 120 44.42 6.00 -15.96
N GLU A 121 45.25 5.60 -16.91
CA GLU A 121 45.81 6.01 -18.21
C GLU A 121 45.98 4.67 -18.99
N HIS A 122 46.20 4.55 -20.30
CA HIS A 122 47.27 5.11 -21.14
C HIS A 122 46.95 4.66 -22.59
N ILE A 123 47.05 5.56 -23.57
CA ILE A 123 46.83 5.28 -25.00
C ILE A 123 48.20 5.13 -25.66
N GLU A 124 48.50 3.96 -26.23
CA GLU A 124 49.44 3.83 -27.35
C GLU A 124 48.84 2.86 -28.38
N ASP A 125 49.18 3.15 -29.63
CA ASP A 125 48.50 2.85 -30.88
C ASP A 125 49.09 1.63 -31.61
N GLU A 126 48.45 1.26 -32.72
CA GLU A 126 48.91 0.45 -33.86
C GLU A 126 48.45 -1.02 -33.96
N GLY A 127 47.70 -1.31 -35.04
CA GLY A 127 48.05 -2.42 -35.93
C GLY A 127 47.10 -3.62 -36.09
N LEU A 128 46.26 -3.53 -37.14
CA LEU A 128 46.02 -4.56 -38.17
C LEU A 128 45.16 -5.84 -37.88
N SER A 129 44.21 -6.01 -38.80
CA SER A 129 43.26 -7.10 -39.07
C SER A 129 43.74 -8.54 -38.82
N THR A 130 42.82 -9.42 -38.40
CA THR A 130 42.38 -10.59 -39.18
C THR A 130 41.07 -11.17 -38.63
N SER A 131 40.18 -11.50 -39.56
CA SER A 131 38.90 -12.20 -39.42
C SER A 131 39.02 -13.57 -38.74
N GLY A 132 38.19 -13.82 -37.72
CA GLY A 132 38.01 -15.16 -37.15
C GLY A 132 37.23 -15.15 -35.83
N ASN A 133 35.92 -14.88 -35.87
CA ASN A 133 35.08 -15.08 -34.68
C ASN A 133 34.74 -16.57 -34.50
N SER A 134 35.71 -17.29 -33.92
CA SER A 134 35.50 -18.57 -33.25
C SER A 134 34.78 -18.32 -31.93
N MET A 135 33.65 -18.97 -31.74
CA MET A 135 32.79 -18.89 -30.56
C MET A 135 33.50 -19.55 -29.36
N LEU A 136 34.16 -18.74 -28.53
CA LEU A 136 34.53 -19.10 -27.16
C LEU A 136 34.00 -17.98 -26.27
N ILE A 137 32.97 -18.27 -25.47
CA ILE A 137 32.60 -17.41 -24.34
C ILE A 137 33.12 -18.06 -23.08
N GLU A 138 34.07 -17.34 -22.50
CA GLU A 138 34.68 -17.46 -21.19
C GLU A 138 33.67 -17.40 -20.04
N ASP A 139 34.15 -17.86 -18.88
CA ASP A 139 33.49 -17.87 -17.59
C ASP A 139 32.49 -16.72 -17.36
N VAL A 140 31.24 -17.08 -17.05
CA VAL A 140 30.22 -16.15 -16.57
C VAL A 140 30.70 -15.52 -15.28
N GLN A 141 31.21 -14.29 -15.35
CA GLN A 141 31.46 -13.45 -14.18
C GLN A 141 30.11 -13.08 -13.56
N VAL A 142 29.64 -13.90 -12.61
CA VAL A 142 28.52 -13.58 -11.75
C VAL A 142 28.92 -12.35 -10.92
N SER A 143 28.36 -11.19 -11.28
CA SER A 143 28.48 -9.97 -10.48
C SER A 143 27.69 -10.18 -9.18
N THR A 144 28.40 -10.50 -8.11
CA THR A 144 27.80 -10.57 -6.77
C THR A 144 27.72 -9.17 -6.20
N SER A 145 26.56 -8.81 -5.63
CA SER A 145 26.40 -7.57 -4.87
C SER A 145 26.13 -7.94 -3.42
N SER A 146 26.93 -7.40 -2.50
CA SER A 146 26.72 -7.60 -1.07
C SER A 146 25.57 -6.70 -0.60
N VAL A 147 24.50 -7.31 -0.11
CA VAL A 147 23.37 -6.62 0.52
C VAL A 147 23.32 -7.04 1.98
N SER A 148 23.35 -6.08 2.90
CA SER A 148 23.22 -6.33 4.34
C SER A 148 21.98 -5.66 4.90
N THR A 149 21.33 -6.33 5.86
CA THR A 149 20.22 -5.79 6.65
C THR A 149 20.52 -6.05 8.12
N GLN A 150 20.60 -4.99 8.92
CA GLN A 150 20.79 -5.11 10.37
C GLN A 150 19.44 -5.35 11.05
N VAL A 151 19.39 -6.35 11.92
CA VAL A 151 18.23 -6.71 12.73
C VAL A 151 18.65 -6.75 14.20
N HIS A 152 17.74 -6.37 15.10
CA HIS A 152 17.95 -6.41 16.56
C HIS A 152 17.11 -7.55 17.15
N PHE A 153 17.70 -8.34 18.04
CA PHE A 153 17.00 -9.40 18.76
C PHE A 153 17.14 -9.17 20.26
N ASP A 154 16.02 -9.15 20.97
CA ASP A 154 16.01 -9.15 22.43
C ASP A 154 16.22 -10.60 22.90
N SER A 155 17.46 -10.98 23.24
CA SER A 155 17.78 -12.29 23.80
C SER A 155 17.64 -12.26 25.32
N PRO A 156 16.89 -13.19 25.94
CA PRO A 156 16.83 -13.32 27.39
C PRO A 156 18.07 -13.99 28.01
N HIS A 157 18.98 -14.55 27.20
CA HIS A 157 20.17 -15.27 27.67
C HIS A 157 21.46 -14.60 27.18
N GLU A 158 22.45 -14.52 28.06
CA GLU A 158 23.77 -13.89 27.82
C GLU A 158 24.60 -14.65 26.77
N SER A 159 24.28 -15.94 26.53
CA SER A 159 24.96 -16.83 25.58
C SER A 159 24.03 -17.41 24.50
N ALA A 160 23.16 -16.59 23.89
CA ALA A 160 22.33 -17.06 22.78
C ALA A 160 23.17 -17.44 21.55
N LYS A 161 22.84 -18.57 20.93
CA LYS A 161 23.41 -19.00 19.66
C LYS A 161 22.44 -18.70 18.54
N PHE A 162 22.95 -18.16 17.45
CA PHE A 162 22.18 -17.90 16.24
C PHE A 162 22.57 -18.91 15.18
N GLU A 163 21.57 -19.59 14.62
CA GLU A 163 21.76 -20.43 13.44
C GLU A 163 21.15 -19.72 12.24
N PHE A 164 21.99 -19.56 11.21
CA PHE A 164 21.61 -18.97 9.93
C PHE A 164 21.46 -20.06 8.89
N PHE A 165 20.34 -20.01 8.19
CA PHE A 165 20.06 -20.93 7.12
C PHE A 165 19.75 -20.16 5.85
N ALA A 166 20.15 -20.75 4.73
CA ALA A 166 19.76 -20.31 3.41
C ALA A 166 19.17 -21.52 2.68
N CYS A 167 17.97 -21.36 2.10
CA CYS A 167 17.42 -22.31 1.16
C CYS A 167 17.29 -21.68 -0.21
N GLN A 168 17.74 -22.40 -1.23
CA GLN A 168 17.51 -22.04 -2.62
C GLN A 168 16.17 -22.63 -3.04
N GLU A 169 15.28 -21.76 -3.46
CA GLU A 169 14.00 -22.10 -4.09
C GLU A 169 14.13 -21.84 -5.60
N ASP A 170 13.27 -22.45 -6.42
CA ASP A 170 13.40 -22.47 -7.89
C ASP A 170 13.61 -21.08 -8.53
N ASP A 171 13.12 -20.01 -7.87
CA ASP A 171 13.20 -18.62 -8.33
C ASP A 171 13.96 -17.66 -7.39
N GLY A 172 14.64 -18.14 -6.33
CA GLY A 172 15.31 -17.26 -5.37
C GLY A 172 16.05 -17.91 -4.19
N PHE A 173 16.59 -17.07 -3.31
CA PHE A 173 17.21 -17.51 -2.05
C PHE A 173 16.45 -16.91 -0.86
N SER A 174 15.97 -17.79 0.01
CA SER A 174 15.37 -17.41 1.29
C SER A 174 16.42 -17.56 2.38
N THR A 175 16.58 -16.54 3.23
CA THR A 175 17.46 -16.60 4.42
C THR A 175 16.62 -16.50 5.68
N TYR A 176 16.89 -17.37 6.65
CA TYR A 176 16.23 -17.38 7.94
C TYR A 176 17.26 -17.52 9.06
N CYS A 177 16.95 -16.94 10.22
CA CYS A 177 17.78 -16.98 11.42
C CYS A 177 16.89 -17.35 12.61
N CYS A 178 17.33 -18.29 13.43
CA CYS A 178 16.66 -18.64 14.69
C CYS A 178 17.64 -18.61 15.86
N ILE A 179 17.08 -18.42 17.06
CA ILE A 179 17.80 -18.56 18.32
C ILE A 179 17.70 -20.03 18.73
N VAL A 180 18.85 -20.67 18.93
CA VAL A 180 18.92 -22.06 19.40
C VAL A 180 19.26 -22.04 20.88
N ASP A 181 18.26 -22.40 21.71
CA ASP A 181 18.47 -22.56 23.14
C ASP A 181 19.32 -23.83 23.39
N PRO A 182 20.37 -23.76 24.22
CA PRO A 182 21.10 -24.95 24.59
C PRO A 182 20.16 -25.92 25.31
N ILE A 183 20.02 -27.12 24.76
CA ILE A 183 19.22 -28.23 25.30
C ILE A 183 19.51 -28.36 26.80
N ARG A 184 18.50 -28.14 27.65
CA ARG A 184 18.54 -28.60 29.04
C ARG A 184 18.57 -30.12 29.02
N VAL A 185 19.75 -30.70 29.13
CA VAL A 185 19.90 -32.11 29.50
C VAL A 185 19.43 -32.20 30.95
N THR A 186 18.24 -32.76 31.15
CA THR A 186 17.71 -33.16 32.46
C THR A 186 18.42 -34.40 32.96
#